data_AF-A0A7J0A9P4-F1
#
_entry.id   AF-A0A7J0A9P4-F1
#
_cell.length_a   1.000
_cell.length_b   1.000
_cell.length_c   1.000
_cell.angle_alpha   90.00
_cell.angle_beta   90.00
_cell.angle_gamma   90.00
#
_symmetry.space_group_name_H-M   'P 1'
#
loop_
_entity.id
_entity.type
_entity.pdbx_description
1 polymer ?
#
loop_
_entity_poly.entity_id
_entity_poly.type
_entity_poly.pdbx_seq_one_letter_code
_entity_poly.pdbx_strand_id
1 'polypeptide(L)'
;MKQLLTILFLMPLMWSCLSDAVSDSGVSSQRASEQGVADAAALCNDSISFTTHELHGIILAVRAREWQMRSGGDNSAADAYIAAFQKYLTENNSTLASEIF
;
A
#
# COMPACT_ATOMS: atom_id res chain seq x y z
N MET A 1 -50.75 -0.41 40.74
CA MET A 1 -50.54 0.15 39.39
C MET A 1 -50.08 1.60 39.54
N LYS A 2 -48.76 1.84 39.52
CA LYS A 2 -48.15 3.17 39.41
C LYS A 2 -47.04 3.03 38.37
N GLN A 3 -47.42 3.26 37.12
CA GLN A 3 -46.49 3.53 36.05
C GLN A 3 -45.99 4.96 36.21
N LEU A 4 -44.69 5.15 36.28
CA LEU A 4 -44.00 6.22 35.57
C LEU A 4 -42.53 5.82 35.53
N LEU A 5 -42.31 5.07 34.47
CA LEU A 5 -41.10 4.41 34.04
C LEU A 5 -40.01 5.47 33.78
N THR A 6 -38.88 5.23 34.41
CA THR A 6 -37.62 5.97 34.39
C THR A 6 -37.16 6.24 32.95
N ILE A 7 -37.54 7.40 32.40
CA ILE A 7 -37.00 7.94 31.15
C ILE A 7 -36.31 9.24 31.51
N LEU A 8 -34.98 9.22 31.60
CA LEU A 8 -34.06 10.22 31.02
C LEU A 8 -32.63 9.98 31.52
N PHE A 9 -32.03 8.83 31.17
CA PHE A 9 -30.56 8.69 31.24
C PHE A 9 -30.10 7.74 30.13
N LEU A 10 -30.46 8.11 28.90
CA LEU A 10 -29.97 7.44 27.70
C LEU A 10 -28.69 8.17 27.23
N MET A 11 -27.57 7.49 27.47
CA MET A 11 -26.39 7.43 26.59
C MET A 11 -25.59 8.72 26.35
N PRO A 12 -24.38 8.78 26.92
CA PRO A 12 -23.21 9.21 26.16
C PRO A 12 -22.18 8.08 26.20
N LEU A 13 -22.36 7.05 25.36
CA LEU A 13 -21.40 5.93 25.26
C LEU A 13 -20.98 5.63 23.82
N MET A 14 -21.01 6.61 22.93
CA MET A 14 -20.57 6.43 21.55
C MET A 14 -19.68 7.59 21.10
N TRP A 15 -18.58 7.84 21.82
CA TRP A 15 -17.53 8.77 21.33
C TRP A 15 -16.11 8.32 21.72
N SER A 16 -15.78 7.03 21.64
CA SER A 16 -14.42 6.57 21.93
C SER A 16 -14.01 5.28 21.21
N CYS A 17 -14.29 5.15 19.91
CA CYS A 17 -13.67 4.09 19.09
C CYS A 17 -13.13 4.60 17.75
N LEU A 18 -12.64 5.84 17.70
CA LEU A 18 -12.01 6.40 16.51
C LEU A 18 -10.69 7.08 16.87
N SER A 19 -9.73 6.33 17.40
CA SER A 19 -8.42 6.89 17.77
C SER A 19 -7.30 5.85 17.78
N ASP A 20 -7.24 4.95 16.80
CA ASP A 20 -6.00 4.14 16.61
C ASP A 20 -5.68 3.71 15.17
N ALA A 21 -6.55 3.98 14.19
CA ALA A 21 -6.30 3.55 12.79
C ALA A 21 -5.33 4.45 11.99
N VAL A 22 -4.97 5.63 12.51
CA VAL A 22 -4.11 6.58 11.79
C VAL A 22 -2.62 6.28 11.99
N SER A 23 -2.24 5.72 13.14
CA SER A 23 -0.84 5.39 13.43
C SER A 23 -0.35 4.17 12.64
N ASP A 24 -1.22 3.16 12.45
CA ASP A 24 -0.88 1.91 11.77
C ASP A 24 -0.75 2.09 10.24
N SER A 25 -1.65 2.87 9.64
CA SER A 25 -1.65 3.15 8.19
C SER A 25 -0.42 3.94 7.71
N GLY A 26 0.14 4.82 8.55
CA GLY A 26 1.39 5.51 8.26
C GLY A 26 2.60 4.57 8.25
N VAL A 27 2.67 3.66 9.23
CA VAL A 27 3.74 2.67 9.32
C VAL A 27 3.65 1.63 8.20
N SER A 28 2.45 1.20 7.83
CA SER A 28 2.24 0.28 6.70
C SER A 28 2.66 0.92 5.38
N SER A 29 2.30 2.19 5.16
CA SER A 29 2.68 2.93 3.96
C SER A 29 4.18 3.14 3.82
N GLN A 30 4.88 3.45 4.92
CA GLN A 30 6.33 3.59 4.91
C GLN A 30 7.03 2.27 4.56
N ARG A 31 6.62 1.15 5.17
CA ARG A 31 7.18 -0.18 4.84
C ARG A 31 6.90 -0.58 3.40
N ALA A 32 5.70 -0.28 2.90
CA ALA A 32 5.34 -0.55 1.52
C ALA A 32 6.18 0.28 0.54
N SER A 33 6.44 1.54 0.86
CA SER A 33 7.39 2.39 0.12
C SER A 33 8.80 1.80 0.10
N GLU A 34 9.33 1.40 1.25
CA GLU A 34 10.65 0.74 1.35
C GLU A 34 10.72 -0.55 0.53
N GLN A 35 9.66 -1.36 0.54
CA GLN A 35 9.57 -2.55 -0.29
C GLN A 35 9.54 -2.20 -1.79
N GLY A 36 8.83 -1.14 -2.17
CA GLY A 36 8.79 -0.66 -3.57
C GLY A 36 10.17 -0.25 -4.06
N VAL A 37 10.94 0.44 -3.21
CA VAL A 37 12.35 0.77 -3.49
C VAL A 37 13.20 -0.49 -3.63
N ALA A 38 13.09 -1.44 -2.69
CA ALA A 38 13.90 -2.66 -2.71
C ALA A 38 13.64 -3.52 -3.96
N ASP A 39 12.37 -3.69 -4.33
CA ASP A 39 11.96 -4.47 -5.51
C ASP A 39 12.45 -3.78 -6.81
N ALA A 40 12.34 -2.45 -6.90
CA ALA A 40 12.88 -1.69 -8.03
C ALA A 40 14.42 -1.72 -8.08
N ALA A 41 15.08 -1.66 -6.93
CA ALA A 41 16.54 -1.73 -6.85
C ALA A 41 17.07 -3.08 -7.33
N ALA A 42 16.41 -4.19 -6.95
CA ALA A 42 16.76 -5.51 -7.43
C ALA A 42 16.70 -5.60 -8.97
N LEU A 43 15.70 -4.96 -9.58
CA LEU A 43 15.56 -4.91 -11.04
C LEU A 43 16.63 -4.06 -11.73
N CYS A 44 17.00 -2.92 -11.16
CA CYS A 44 18.06 -2.08 -11.72
C CYS A 44 19.47 -2.69 -11.59
N ASN A 45 19.70 -3.52 -10.56
CA ASN A 45 21.02 -4.08 -10.28
C ASN A 45 21.37 -5.29 -11.17
N ASP A 46 20.40 -5.87 -11.87
CA ASP A 46 20.67 -6.91 -12.84
C ASP A 46 21.34 -6.30 -14.07
N SER A 47 22.59 -6.66 -14.31
CA SER A 47 23.36 -6.29 -15.52
C SER A 47 22.87 -7.01 -16.78
N ILE A 48 21.74 -7.71 -16.69
CA ILE A 48 21.18 -8.59 -17.72
C ILE A 48 20.02 -7.87 -18.39
N SER A 49 20.03 -7.81 -19.72
CA SER A 49 18.86 -7.37 -20.48
C SER A 49 17.74 -8.40 -20.30
N PHE A 50 16.63 -7.98 -19.71
CA PHE A 50 15.45 -8.84 -19.56
C PHE A 50 14.86 -9.17 -20.93
N THR A 51 14.49 -10.43 -21.14
CA THR A 51 13.58 -10.77 -22.24
C THR A 51 12.20 -10.17 -21.97
N THR A 52 11.42 -9.94 -23.02
CA THR A 52 10.03 -9.46 -22.88
C THR A 52 9.19 -10.34 -21.95
N HIS A 53 9.41 -11.66 -21.97
CA HIS A 53 8.68 -12.59 -21.10
C HIS A 53 9.05 -12.42 -19.61
N GLU A 54 10.34 -12.28 -19.30
CA GLU A 54 10.81 -12.03 -17.93
C GLU A 54 10.28 -10.69 -17.41
N LEU A 55 10.33 -9.64 -18.25
CA LEU A 55 9.81 -8.34 -17.90
C LEU A 55 8.30 -8.39 -17.59
N HIS A 56 7.51 -9.12 -18.40
CA HIS A 56 6.10 -9.34 -18.10
C HIS A 56 5.88 -10.10 -16.79
N GLY A 57 6.69 -11.11 -16.49
CA GLY A 57 6.63 -11.85 -15.23
C GLY A 57 6.89 -10.95 -14.01
N ILE A 58 7.88 -10.08 -14.13
CA ILE A 58 8.22 -9.07 -13.11
C ILE A 58 7.04 -8.10 -12.91
N ILE A 59 6.48 -7.55 -13.98
CA ILE A 59 5.34 -6.62 -13.91
C ILE A 59 4.14 -7.30 -13.24
N LEU A 60 3.85 -8.55 -13.58
CA LEU A 60 2.79 -9.33 -12.95
C LEU A 60 3.03 -9.51 -11.44
N ALA A 61 4.26 -9.77 -11.02
CA ALA A 61 4.61 -9.89 -9.60
C ALA A 61 4.40 -8.55 -8.85
N VAL A 62 4.82 -7.43 -9.45
CA VAL A 62 4.62 -6.09 -8.89
C VAL A 62 3.14 -5.77 -8.72
N ARG A 63 2.32 -6.06 -9.75
CA ARG A 63 0.87 -5.85 -9.71
C ARG A 63 0.16 -6.79 -8.75
N ALA A 64 0.62 -8.04 -8.62
CA ALA A 64 0.10 -8.96 -7.63
C ALA A 64 0.32 -8.44 -6.20
N ARG A 65 1.51 -7.88 -5.91
CA ARG A 65 1.82 -7.30 -4.60
C ARG A 65 0.98 -6.05 -4.32
N GLU A 66 0.83 -5.16 -5.30
CA GLU A 66 -0.10 -4.02 -5.22
C GLU A 66 -1.51 -4.50 -4.87
N TRP A 67 -2.01 -5.50 -5.61
CA TRP A 67 -3.35 -6.04 -5.40
C TRP A 67 -3.52 -6.69 -4.02
N GLN A 68 -2.50 -7.37 -3.50
CA GLN A 68 -2.53 -7.92 -2.14
C GLN A 68 -2.77 -6.84 -1.08
N MET A 69 -2.09 -5.68 -1.22
CA MET A 69 -2.30 -4.56 -0.30
C MET A 69 -3.71 -3.96 -0.44
N ARG A 70 -4.15 -3.70 -1.68
CA ARG A 70 -5.48 -3.13 -1.94
C ARG A 70 -6.62 -4.05 -1.49
N SER A 71 -6.53 -5.34 -1.79
CA SER A 71 -7.54 -6.33 -1.38
C SER A 71 -7.59 -6.54 0.14
N GLY A 72 -6.48 -6.26 0.85
CA GLY A 72 -6.43 -6.17 2.31
C GLY A 72 -7.01 -4.88 2.90
N GLY A 73 -7.44 -3.93 2.07
CA GLY A 73 -8.00 -2.64 2.50
C GLY A 73 -6.96 -1.53 2.69
N ASP A 74 -5.67 -1.80 2.45
CA ASP A 74 -4.59 -0.82 2.63
C ASP A 74 -4.22 -0.14 1.29
N ASN A 75 -5.13 0.71 0.83
CA ASN A 75 -4.93 1.47 -0.42
C ASN A 75 -3.75 2.43 -0.33
N SER A 76 -3.51 3.03 0.85
CA SER A 76 -2.38 3.93 1.07
C SER A 76 -1.04 3.22 0.94
N ALA A 77 -0.90 2.01 1.48
CA ALA A 77 0.30 1.21 1.31
C ALA A 77 0.50 0.78 -0.15
N ALA A 78 -0.57 0.40 -0.85
CA ALA A 78 -0.49 0.06 -2.26
C ALA A 78 0.00 1.24 -3.12
N ASP A 79 -0.54 2.44 -2.87
CA ASP A 79 -0.13 3.66 -3.56
C ASP A 79 1.33 4.01 -3.25
N ALA A 80 1.72 3.92 -1.97
CA ALA A 80 3.10 4.16 -1.54
C ALA A 80 4.09 3.18 -2.19
N TYR A 81 3.75 1.90 -2.27
CA TYR A 81 4.56 0.86 -2.92
C TYR A 81 4.79 1.16 -4.41
N ILE A 82 3.73 1.39 -5.19
CA ILE A 82 3.84 1.66 -6.62
C ILE A 82 4.59 2.98 -6.88
N ALA A 83 4.29 4.03 -6.12
CA ALA A 83 4.94 5.32 -6.28
C ALA A 83 6.45 5.23 -6.02
N ALA A 84 6.85 4.54 -4.96
CA ALA A 84 8.26 4.35 -4.63
C ALA A 84 9.00 3.49 -5.67
N PHE A 85 8.36 2.40 -6.12
CA PHE A 85 8.90 1.54 -7.17
C PHE A 85 9.12 2.29 -8.48
N GLN A 86 8.10 3.00 -8.97
CA GLN A 86 8.18 3.78 -10.21
C GLN A 86 9.21 4.89 -10.10
N LYS A 87 9.25 5.61 -8.97
CA LYS A 87 10.21 6.68 -8.74
C LYS A 87 11.65 6.14 -8.82
N TYR A 88 11.94 5.05 -8.11
CA TYR A 88 13.28 4.48 -8.10
C TYR A 88 13.71 4.02 -9.49
N LEU A 89 12.85 3.33 -10.24
CA LEU A 89 13.14 2.95 -11.62
C LEU A 89 13.40 4.17 -12.50
N THR A 90 12.57 5.20 -12.40
CA THR A 90 12.72 6.43 -13.20
C THR A 90 14.05 7.11 -12.94
N GLU A 91 14.49 7.16 -11.67
CA GLU A 91 15.73 7.83 -11.26
C GLU A 91 17.00 7.02 -11.59
N ASN A 92 16.92 5.68 -11.66
CA ASN A 92 18.09 4.81 -11.78
C ASN A 92 18.20 4.07 -13.12
N ASN A 93 17.09 3.87 -13.82
CA ASN A 93 17.04 3.19 -15.12
C ASN A 93 15.83 3.68 -15.93
N SER A 94 15.92 4.90 -16.48
CA SER A 94 14.82 5.54 -17.22
C SER A 94 14.34 4.75 -18.43
N THR A 95 15.22 3.96 -19.06
CA THR A 95 14.85 3.06 -20.16
C THR A 95 13.91 1.97 -19.66
N LEU A 96 14.31 1.24 -18.61
CA LEU A 96 13.47 0.21 -17.99
C LEU A 96 12.16 0.80 -17.45
N ALA A 97 12.20 2.00 -16.87
CA ALA A 97 11.00 2.69 -16.41
C ALA A 97 9.99 2.91 -17.55
N SER A 98 10.44 3.33 -18.73
CA SER A 98 9.58 3.56 -19.90
C SER A 98 9.02 2.29 -20.54
N GLU A 99 9.61 1.13 -20.26
CA GLU A 99 9.09 -0.15 -20.72
C GLU A 99 7.99 -0.69 -19.78
N ILE A 100 7.99 -0.25 -18.51
CA ILE A 100 7.09 -0.73 -17.47
C ILE A 100 5.89 0.21 -17.23
N PHE A 101 6.07 1.53 -17.36
CA PHE A 101 5.10 2.59 -17.06
C PHE A 101 4.86 3.53 -18.24
#